data_AF-A0A7D9EXR1-F1
#
_entry.id   AF-A0A7D9EXR1-F1
#
_cell.length_a   1.000
_cell.length_b   1.000
_cell.length_c   1.000
_cell.angle_alpha   90.00
_cell.angle_beta   90.00
_cell.angle_gamma   90.00
#
_symmetry.space_group_name_H-M   'P 1'
#
loop_
_entity.id
_entity.type
_entity.pdbx_description
1 polymer ?
#
loop_
_entity_poly.entity_id
_entity_poly.type
_entity_poly.pdbx_seq_one_letter_code
_entity_poly.pdbx_strand_id
1 'polypeptide(L)' 'MEYSADDKTSSPVSTQLADIVNKRWSSKLSDDKFKEKIAKYDRPDNCERLFAPK' A
#
# COMPACT_ATOMS: atom_id res chain seq x y z
N MET A 1 3.30 13.95 4.31
CA MET A 1 2.40 13.95 3.13
C MET A 1 1.20 13.09 3.51
N GLU A 2 0.03 13.71 3.69
CA GLU A 2 -1.23 12.96 3.78
C GLU A 2 -1.62 12.53 2.37
N TYR A 3 -1.80 11.23 2.16
CA TYR A 3 -2.34 10.69 0.91
C TYR A 3 -3.85 10.90 0.91
N SER A 4 -4.38 11.52 -0.15
CA SER A 4 -5.81 11.81 -0.28
C SER A 4 -6.53 10.62 -0.90
N ALA A 5 -7.84 10.48 -0.68
CA ALA A 5 -8.64 9.42 -1.28
C ALA A 5 -8.63 9.44 -2.84
N ASP A 6 -8.17 10.55 -3.43
CA ASP A 6 -7.99 10.76 -4.87
C ASP A 6 -6.61 10.33 -5.41
N ASP A 7 -5.73 9.77 -4.57
CA ASP A 7 -4.46 9.24 -5.05
C ASP A 7 -4.69 8.08 -6.04
N LYS A 8 -3.92 8.10 -7.12
CA LYS A 8 -4.09 7.17 -8.24
C LYS A 8 -3.93 5.73 -7.76
N THR A 9 -5.00 4.94 -7.85
CA THR A 9 -4.98 3.52 -7.54
C THR A 9 -4.84 2.68 -8.80
N SER A 10 -4.22 1.51 -8.64
CA SER A 10 -4.22 0.47 -9.66
C SER A 10 -5.39 -0.50 -9.45
N SER A 11 -5.65 -1.33 -10.47
CA SER A 11 -6.65 -2.39 -10.41
C SER A 11 -6.48 -3.26 -9.15
N PRO A 12 -7.58 -3.72 -8.54
CA PRO A 12 -7.52 -4.53 -7.34
C PRO A 12 -6.75 -5.84 -7.57
N VAL A 13 -6.05 -6.28 -6.53
CA VAL A 13 -5.45 -7.63 -6.48
C VAL A 13 -6.44 -8.64 -5.93
N SER A 14 -6.08 -9.92 -5.87
CA SER A 14 -6.96 -10.91 -5.23
C SER A 14 -7.24 -10.57 -3.76
N THR A 15 -8.46 -10.82 -3.31
CA THR A 15 -8.91 -10.51 -1.94
C THR A 15 -8.00 -11.13 -0.88
N GLN A 16 -7.55 -12.36 -1.09
CA GLN A 16 -6.65 -13.04 -0.16
C GLN A 16 -5.29 -12.31 -0.03
N LEU A 17 -4.75 -11.78 -1.13
CA LEU A 17 -3.51 -11.00 -1.09
C LEU A 17 -3.72 -9.65 -0.41
N ALA A 18 -4.82 -8.97 -0.75
CA ALA A 18 -5.20 -7.71 -0.10
C ALA A 18 -5.37 -7.89 1.41
N ASP A 19 -6.01 -8.97 1.86
CA ASP A 19 -6.16 -9.30 3.28
C ASP A 19 -4.82 -9.50 4.00
N ILE A 20 -3.87 -10.19 3.36
CA ILE A 20 -2.53 -10.41 3.94
C ILE A 20 -1.81 -9.07 4.09
N VAL A 21 -1.83 -8.25 3.04
CA VAL A 21 -1.26 -6.91 3.04
C VAL A 21 -1.90 -6.09 4.15
N ASN A 22 -3.23 -5.98 4.16
CA ASN A 22 -3.95 -5.17 5.12
C ASN A 22 -3.76 -5.63 6.58
N LYS A 23 -3.50 -6.91 6.82
CA LYS A 23 -3.26 -7.45 8.17
C LYS A 23 -1.83 -7.26 8.68
N ARG A 24 -0.81 -7.21 7.80
CA ARG A 24 0.60 -7.40 8.20
C ARG A 24 1.59 -6.41 7.57
N TRP A 25 1.15 -5.46 6.76
CA TRP A 25 2.06 -4.63 5.98
C TRP A 25 2.94 -3.70 6.83
N SER A 26 2.36 -3.09 7.88
CA SER A 26 3.07 -2.16 8.77
C SER A 26 4.21 -2.79 9.57
N SER A 27 4.32 -4.12 9.64
CA SER A 27 5.34 -4.82 10.44
C SER A 27 6.46 -5.48 9.63
N LYS A 28 6.39 -5.47 8.29
CA LYS A 28 7.23 -6.35 7.44
C LYS A 28 8.17 -5.61 6.48
N LEU A 29 7.96 -4.32 6.23
CA LEU A 29 8.80 -3.53 5.33
C LEU A 29 9.40 -2.33 6.05
N SER A 30 10.69 -2.09 5.82
CA SER A 30 11.33 -0.86 6.22
C SER A 30 10.80 0.30 5.38
N ASP A 31 10.71 1.48 5.99
CA ASP A 31 10.17 2.68 5.37
C ASP A 31 10.83 3.02 4.03
N ASP A 32 12.16 2.80 3.91
CA ASP A 32 12.90 3.10 2.68
C ASP A 32 12.46 2.22 1.51
N LYS A 33 12.33 0.91 1.75
CA LYS A 33 11.86 -0.03 0.72
C LYS A 33 10.40 0.23 0.37
N PHE A 34 9.60 0.64 1.34
CA PHE A 34 8.22 1.00 1.10
C PHE A 34 8.10 2.26 0.23
N LYS A 35 8.83 3.32 0.60
CA LYS A 35 8.90 4.59 -0.15
C LYS A 35 9.33 4.37 -1.60
N GLU A 36 10.34 3.54 -1.84
CA GLU A 36 10.78 3.18 -3.19
C GLU A 36 9.67 2.50 -4.00
N LYS A 37 8.90 1.59 -3.37
CA LYS A 37 7.82 0.86 -4.06
C LYS A 37 6.62 1.72 -4.38
N ILE A 38 6.16 2.56 -3.44
CA ILE A 38 5.01 3.46 -3.68
C ILE A 38 5.35 4.59 -4.66
N ALA A 39 6.62 4.99 -4.76
CA ALA A 39 7.04 5.98 -5.75
C ALA A 39 7.02 5.42 -7.18
N LYS A 40 7.10 4.10 -7.32
CA LYS A 40 7.18 3.40 -8.62
C LYS A 40 5.85 2.76 -9.05
N TYR A 41 4.99 2.39 -8.10
CA TYR A 41 3.77 1.65 -8.36
C TYR A 41 2.58 2.26 -7.63
N ASP A 42 1.49 2.44 -8.36
CA ASP A 42 0.20 2.83 -7.81
C ASP A 42 -0.33 1.74 -6.87
N ARG A 43 -0.81 2.15 -5.69
CA ARG A 43 -1.40 1.25 -4.71
C ARG A 43 -2.62 0.53 -5.31
N PRO A 44 -2.77 -0.78 -5.15
CA PRO A 44 -4.03 -1.43 -5.50
C PRO A 44 -5.19 -0.84 -4.71
N ASP A 45 -6.34 -0.70 -5.35
CA ASP A 45 -7.55 -0.11 -4.76
C ASP A 45 -7.93 -0.77 -3.43
N ASN A 46 -7.93 -2.11 -3.38
CA ASN A 46 -8.29 -2.91 -2.21
C ASN A 46 -7.18 -3.08 -1.15
N CYS A 47 -6.01 -2.48 -1.34
CA CYS A 47 -4.88 -2.53 -0.40
C CYS A 47 -4.90 -1.30 0.54
N GLU A 48 -5.99 -1.12 1.26
CA GLU A 48 -6.25 0.08 2.06
C GLU A 48 -5.19 0.41 3.09
N ARG A 49 -4.51 -0.57 3.70
CA ARG A 49 -3.52 -0.30 4.76
C ARG A 49 -2.09 -0.27 4.26
N LEU A 50 -1.92 -0.25 2.94
CA LEU A 50 -0.65 -0.12 2.26
C LEU A 50 -0.22 1.35 2.23
N PHE A 51 0.07 1.93 3.40
CA PHE A 51 0.55 3.30 3.54
C PHE A 51 1.94 3.34 4.15
N ALA A 52 2.65 4.46 3.91
CA ALA A 52 3.95 4.67 4.51
C ALA A 52 3.77 4.78 6.02
N PRO A 53 4.55 4.05 6.83
CA PRO A 53 4.61 4.31 8.25
C PRO A 53 4.95 5.79 8.48
N LYS A 54 4.30 6.40 9.47
CA LYS A 54 4.54 7.81 9.86
C LYS A 54 5.93 7.98 10.42
#